data_AF-A0A2M8A1H3-F1
#
_entry.id   AF-A0A2M8A1H3-F1
#
_cell.length_a   1.000
_cell.length_b   1.000
_cell.length_c   1.000
_cell.angle_alpha   90.00
_cell.angle_beta   90.00
_cell.angle_gamma   90.00
#
_symmetry.space_group_name_H-M   'P 1'
#
loop_
_entity.id
_entity.type
_entity.pdbx_description
1 polymer ?
#
loop_
_entity_poly.entity_id
_entity_poly.type
_entity_poly.pdbx_seq_one_letter_code
_entity_poly.pdbx_strand_id
1 'polypeptide(L)'
;MDSFQIETAQNIRISQQVAGISDRILAYLIDACILVFYYIFVIVFIISNIGWDSGISQLEILALTLPVMFYTLAFEFFSSGRTVGKMALNIRVVKIDGTRPRFSDYLIRWLFRLVDIYLSSGGLAVITILLNGKGQRFGDIATKTTVIKEVKISSEVIHRLDASETNDTYQPVFSEVVLLKDTDVQTIRNIYWDAKRNANHRVILKLNDRLLELLHIKTDLNPMAFIETVLKDYQHFSQRG
;
A
#
# COMPACT_ATOMS: atom_id res chain seq x y z
N MET A 1 5.69 -8.23 14.65
CA MET A 1 4.55 -7.63 13.91
C MET A 1 4.89 -6.15 13.92
N ASP A 2 5.53 -5.66 12.85
CA ASP A 2 6.29 -4.40 12.91
C ASP A 2 6.03 -3.57 11.64
N SER A 3 5.53 -2.35 11.83
CA SER A 3 5.21 -1.40 10.76
C SER A 3 6.49 -0.75 10.23
N PHE A 4 6.72 -0.78 8.92
CA PHE A 4 7.87 -0.12 8.30
C PHE A 4 7.54 1.33 7.90
N GLN A 5 8.42 2.28 8.23
CA GLN A 5 8.24 3.71 8.01
C GLN A 5 8.97 4.19 6.75
N ILE A 6 8.26 4.98 5.95
CA ILE A 6 8.76 5.57 4.70
C ILE A 6 8.58 7.09 4.81
N GLU A 7 9.66 7.85 4.69
CA GLU A 7 9.60 9.31 4.64
C GLU A 7 9.48 9.75 3.16
N THR A 8 8.33 10.32 2.82
CA THR A 8 8.08 10.88 1.48
C THR A 8 8.41 12.38 1.46
N ALA A 9 8.58 12.97 0.27
CA ALA A 9 8.97 14.37 0.07
C ALA A 9 7.98 15.42 0.64
N GLN A 10 6.79 15.01 1.07
CA GLN A 10 5.81 15.84 1.77
C GLN A 10 5.79 15.62 3.29
N ASN A 11 6.75 14.85 3.84
CA ASN A 11 6.82 14.46 5.26
C ASN A 11 5.53 13.81 5.78
N ILE A 12 4.75 13.18 4.90
CA ILE A 12 3.56 12.40 5.25
C ILE A 12 3.99 10.94 5.36
N ARG A 13 3.85 10.37 6.57
CA ARG A 13 4.22 9.00 6.88
C ARG A 13 3.07 8.06 6.56
N ILE A 14 3.11 7.42 5.40
CA ILE A 14 2.10 6.43 4.99
C ILE A 14 2.50 5.08 5.58
N SER A 15 1.79 4.63 6.61
CA SER A 15 1.95 3.27 7.17
C SER A 15 1.34 2.25 6.20
N GLN A 16 2.19 1.49 5.50
CA GLN A 16 1.74 0.41 4.63
C GLN A 16 1.93 -0.94 5.32
N GLN A 17 0.90 -1.78 5.27
CA GLN A 17 0.97 -3.13 5.82
C GLN A 17 1.84 -4.01 4.93
N VAL A 18 2.97 -4.46 5.49
CA VAL A 18 3.86 -5.42 4.83
C VAL A 18 3.12 -6.75 4.69
N ALA A 19 3.20 -7.36 3.51
CA ALA A 19 2.60 -8.66 3.26
C ALA A 19 3.27 -9.73 4.13
N GLY A 20 2.46 -10.48 4.89
CA GLY A 20 2.92 -11.55 5.76
C GLY A 20 3.62 -12.67 4.99
N ILE A 21 4.42 -13.46 5.71
CA ILE A 21 5.12 -14.61 5.13
C ILE A 21 4.15 -15.63 4.53
N SER A 22 3.02 -15.85 5.20
CA SER A 22 1.95 -16.77 4.75
C SER A 22 1.38 -16.34 3.40
N ASP A 23 1.02 -15.06 3.25
CA ASP A 23 0.51 -14.50 2.00
C ASP A 23 1.55 -14.66 0.86
N ARG A 24 2.84 -14.50 1.17
CA ARG A 24 3.91 -14.69 0.18
C ARG A 24 4.11 -16.15 -0.21
N ILE A 25 3.99 -17.08 0.73
CA ILE A 25 4.08 -18.53 0.47
C ILE A 25 2.88 -19.00 -0.34
N LEU A 26 1.67 -18.55 0.02
CA LEU A 26 0.45 -18.88 -0.74
C LEU A 26 0.50 -18.31 -2.16
N ALA A 27 0.98 -17.07 -2.36
CA ALA A 27 1.18 -16.51 -3.69
C ALA A 27 2.17 -17.37 -4.51
N TYR A 28 3.27 -17.78 -3.88
CA TYR A 28 4.25 -18.67 -4.52
C TYR A 28 3.65 -20.02 -4.88
N LEU A 29 2.79 -20.59 -4.03
CA LEU A 29 2.14 -21.88 -4.28
C LEU A 29 1.17 -21.79 -5.46
N ILE A 30 0.38 -20.71 -5.55
CA ILE A 30 -0.51 -20.46 -6.70
C ILE A 30 0.30 -20.33 -7.99
N ASP A 31 1.37 -19.53 -7.98
CA ASP A 31 2.26 -19.39 -9.14
C ASP A 31 2.92 -20.74 -9.50
N ALA A 32 3.33 -21.54 -8.51
CA ALA A 32 3.93 -22.84 -8.72
C ALA A 32 2.93 -23.83 -9.35
N CYS A 33 1.67 -23.85 -8.91
CA CYS A 33 0.63 -24.66 -9.55
C CYS A 33 0.46 -24.31 -11.03
N ILE A 34 0.41 -23.01 -11.36
CA ILE A 34 0.30 -22.54 -12.76
C ILE A 34 1.49 -23.03 -13.58
N LEU A 35 2.71 -22.88 -13.05
CA LEU A 35 3.93 -23.33 -13.73
C LEU A 35 4.00 -24.86 -13.88
N VAL A 36 3.53 -25.61 -12.89
CA VAL A 36 3.46 -27.09 -12.95
C VAL A 36 2.46 -27.53 -14.02
N PHE A 37 1.26 -26.94 -14.08
CA PHE A 37 0.30 -27.24 -15.14
C PHE A 37 0.86 -26.95 -16.54
N TYR A 38 1.52 -25.81 -16.71
CA TYR A 38 2.19 -25.48 -17.95
C TYR A 38 3.32 -26.47 -18.27
N TYR A 39 4.12 -26.87 -17.28
CA TYR A 39 5.20 -27.83 -17.47
C TYR A 39 4.68 -29.22 -17.89
N ILE A 40 3.59 -29.70 -17.27
CA ILE A 40 2.93 -30.95 -17.67
C ILE A 40 2.41 -30.83 -19.11
N PHE A 41 1.77 -29.71 -19.46
CA PHE A 41 1.31 -29.45 -20.82
C PHE A 41 2.47 -29.52 -21.83
N VAL A 42 3.60 -28.88 -21.53
CA VAL A 42 4.81 -28.93 -22.39
C VAL A 42 5.34 -30.35 -22.53
N ILE A 43 5.40 -31.13 -21.44
CA ILE A 43 5.84 -32.53 -21.50
C ILE A 43 4.91 -33.37 -22.36
N VAL A 44 3.59 -33.28 -22.14
CA VAL A 44 2.59 -34.03 -22.92
C VAL A 44 2.67 -33.64 -24.40
N PHE A 45 2.81 -32.35 -24.70
CA PHE A 45 3.01 -31.84 -26.04
C PHE A 45 4.28 -32.45 -26.67
N ILE A 46 5.40 -32.47 -25.95
CA ILE A 46 6.64 -33.07 -26.43
C ILE A 46 6.45 -34.55 -26.75
N ILE A 47 5.90 -35.33 -25.80
CA ILE A 47 5.68 -36.77 -25.96
C ILE A 47 4.77 -37.07 -27.15
N SER A 48 3.71 -36.27 -27.35
CA SER A 48 2.76 -36.47 -28.45
C SER A 48 3.38 -36.30 -29.84
N ASN A 49 4.47 -35.53 -29.96
CA ASN A 49 5.15 -35.25 -31.22
C ASN A 49 6.41 -36.12 -31.44
N ILE A 50 6.83 -36.94 -30.47
CA ILE A 50 8.00 -37.83 -30.60
C ILE A 50 7.86 -38.87 -31.73
N GLY A 51 6.64 -39.14 -32.22
CA GLY A 51 6.37 -40.08 -33.32
C GLY A 51 6.09 -39.46 -34.69
N TRP A 52 6.20 -38.13 -34.83
CA TRP A 52 5.97 -37.45 -36.11
C TRP A 52 7.29 -37.28 -36.87
N ASP A 53 7.25 -37.42 -38.20
CA ASP A 53 8.43 -37.50 -39.09
C ASP A 53 9.32 -36.23 -39.03
N SER A 54 8.77 -35.10 -38.56
CA SER A 54 9.50 -33.84 -38.37
C SER A 54 10.23 -33.72 -37.03
N GLY A 55 9.88 -34.53 -36.02
CA GLY A 55 10.31 -34.34 -34.63
C GLY A 55 9.97 -32.94 -34.08
N ILE A 56 10.40 -32.65 -32.85
CA ILE A 56 10.40 -31.28 -32.31
C ILE A 56 11.80 -30.70 -32.46
N SER A 57 11.91 -29.50 -33.03
CA SER A 57 13.19 -28.83 -33.17
C SER A 57 13.72 -28.30 -31.83
N GLN A 58 15.04 -28.18 -31.68
CA GLN A 58 15.65 -27.55 -30.49
C GLN A 58 15.15 -26.11 -30.27
N LEU A 59 14.82 -25.41 -31.35
CA LEU A 59 14.23 -24.06 -31.32
C LEU A 59 12.82 -24.07 -30.71
N GLU A 60 11.99 -25.06 -31.01
CA GLU A 60 10.66 -25.20 -30.41
C GLU A 60 10.73 -25.52 -28.90
N ILE A 61 11.64 -26.40 -28.50
CA ILE A 61 11.86 -26.70 -27.07
C ILE A 61 12.29 -25.44 -26.33
N LEU A 62 13.21 -24.67 -26.91
CA LEU A 62 13.66 -23.40 -26.33
C LEU A 62 12.48 -22.41 -26.23
N ALA A 63 11.68 -22.27 -27.28
CA ALA A 63 10.53 -21.37 -27.30
C ALA A 63 9.47 -21.75 -26.23
N LEU A 64 9.26 -23.04 -25.97
CA LEU A 64 8.32 -23.52 -24.96
C LEU A 64 8.82 -23.34 -23.51
N THR A 65 10.13 -23.41 -23.28
CA THR A 65 10.73 -23.36 -21.93
C THR A 65 11.05 -21.93 -21.46
N LEU A 66 11.33 -21.02 -22.39
CA LEU A 66 11.68 -19.62 -22.09
C LEU A 66 10.58 -18.90 -21.27
N PRO A 67 9.27 -19.02 -21.57
CA PRO A 67 8.22 -18.40 -20.76
C PRO A 67 8.22 -18.83 -19.29
N VAL A 68 8.59 -20.09 -18.99
CA VAL A 68 8.65 -20.60 -17.60
C VAL A 68 9.73 -19.88 -16.81
N MET A 69 10.91 -19.74 -17.42
CA MET A 69 12.06 -19.10 -16.80
C MET A 69 11.80 -17.61 -16.52
N PHE A 70 11.17 -16.93 -17.48
CA PHE A 70 10.92 -15.49 -17.42
C PHE A 70 9.54 -15.12 -16.87
N TYR A 71 8.68 -16.08 -16.53
CA TYR A 71 7.31 -15.86 -16.06
C TYR A 71 7.25 -14.77 -14.98
N THR A 72 8.04 -14.93 -13.91
CA THR A 72 8.01 -13.94 -12.82
C THR A 72 8.45 -12.55 -13.27
N LEU A 73 9.51 -12.47 -14.06
CA LEU A 73 10.08 -11.19 -14.47
C LEU A 73 9.10 -10.46 -15.39
N ALA A 74 8.54 -11.17 -16.37
CA ALA A 74 7.57 -10.65 -17.31
C ALA A 74 6.31 -10.17 -16.56
N PHE A 75 5.71 -11.03 -15.73
CA PHE A 75 4.51 -10.65 -14.99
C PHE A 75 4.75 -9.50 -14.02
N GLU A 76 5.83 -9.53 -13.24
CA GLU A 76 6.15 -8.42 -12.33
C GLU A 76 6.38 -7.12 -13.10
N PHE A 77 7.02 -7.15 -14.27
CA PHE A 77 7.21 -5.96 -15.08
C PHE A 77 5.89 -5.43 -15.67
N PHE A 78 5.13 -6.28 -16.37
CA PHE A 78 3.89 -5.87 -17.04
C PHE A 78 2.76 -5.52 -16.06
N SER A 79 2.70 -6.21 -14.93
CA SER A 79 1.62 -6.04 -13.93
C SER A 79 2.04 -5.18 -12.74
N SER A 80 3.03 -4.30 -12.91
CA SER A 80 3.46 -3.31 -11.91
C SER A 80 3.82 -3.92 -10.53
N GLY A 81 4.52 -5.05 -10.54
CA GLY A 81 5.04 -5.74 -9.37
C GLY A 81 4.17 -6.89 -8.87
N ARG A 82 3.29 -7.42 -9.71
CA ARG A 82 2.39 -8.52 -9.37
C ARG A 82 2.57 -9.72 -10.32
N THR A 83 2.52 -10.92 -9.76
CA THR A 83 2.32 -12.19 -10.48
C THR A 83 0.87 -12.63 -10.31
N VAL A 84 0.43 -13.66 -11.03
CA VAL A 84 -0.95 -14.16 -10.90
C VAL A 84 -1.28 -14.54 -9.46
N GLY A 85 -0.40 -15.27 -8.77
CA GLY A 85 -0.57 -15.62 -7.35
C GLY A 85 -0.59 -14.40 -6.44
N LYS A 86 0.24 -13.39 -6.71
CA LYS A 86 0.24 -12.13 -5.96
C LYS A 86 -1.04 -11.32 -6.19
N MET A 87 -1.60 -11.33 -7.40
CA MET A 87 -2.86 -10.67 -7.72
C MET A 87 -4.02 -11.31 -6.96
N ALA A 88 -4.05 -12.65 -6.87
CA ALA A 88 -5.07 -13.39 -6.12
C ALA A 88 -5.09 -12.99 -4.62
N LEU A 89 -3.92 -12.70 -4.05
CA LEU A 89 -3.78 -12.32 -2.64
C LEU A 89 -3.74 -10.80 -2.40
N ASN A 90 -3.95 -9.98 -3.45
CA ASN A 90 -3.86 -8.52 -3.41
C ASN A 90 -2.53 -8.03 -2.81
N ILE A 91 -1.42 -8.66 -3.17
CA ILE A 91 -0.08 -8.24 -2.75
C ILE A 91 0.71 -7.72 -3.94
N ARG A 92 1.63 -6.78 -3.71
CA ARG A 92 2.48 -6.21 -4.77
C ARG A 92 3.84 -5.77 -4.27
N VAL A 93 4.79 -5.75 -5.18
CA VAL A 93 6.13 -5.19 -4.94
C VAL A 93 6.08 -3.66 -5.07
N VAL A 94 6.64 -2.96 -4.08
CA VAL A 94 6.85 -1.50 -4.08
C VAL A 94 8.26 -1.18 -3.57
N LYS A 95 8.77 0.01 -3.88
CA LYS A 95 9.98 0.49 -3.21
C LYS A 95 9.71 0.83 -1.77
N ILE A 96 10.75 0.72 -0.96
CA ILE A 96 10.76 1.26 0.39
C ILE A 96 10.41 2.76 0.35
N ASP A 97 10.77 3.52 -0.68
CA ASP A 97 10.45 4.95 -0.72
C ASP A 97 9.00 5.24 -1.20
N GLY A 98 8.15 4.21 -1.34
CA GLY A 98 6.78 4.31 -1.86
C GLY A 98 6.70 4.53 -3.38
N THR A 99 7.84 4.72 -4.04
CA THR A 99 7.93 4.88 -5.50
C THR A 99 7.73 3.55 -6.23
N ARG A 100 7.42 3.64 -7.53
CA ARG A 100 7.27 2.46 -8.39
C ARG A 100 8.65 1.82 -8.65
N PRO A 101 8.80 0.49 -8.53
CA PRO A 101 10.03 -0.20 -8.88
C PRO A 101 10.33 -0.05 -10.38
N ARG A 102 11.62 0.04 -10.72
CA ARG A 102 12.12 0.06 -12.10
C ARG A 102 12.30 -1.36 -12.62
N PHE A 103 12.47 -1.51 -13.94
CA PHE A 103 12.80 -2.81 -14.55
C PHE A 103 14.05 -3.46 -13.92
N SER A 104 15.09 -2.67 -13.65
CA SER A 104 16.31 -3.14 -12.99
C SER A 104 16.04 -3.79 -11.64
N ASP A 105 15.09 -3.25 -10.88
CA ASP A 105 14.74 -3.79 -9.57
C ASP A 105 14.08 -5.16 -9.71
N TYR A 106 13.17 -5.34 -10.68
CA TYR A 106 12.58 -6.64 -10.98
C TYR A 106 13.61 -7.65 -11.50
N LEU A 107 14.55 -7.22 -12.34
CA LEU A 107 15.61 -8.07 -12.89
C LEU A 107 16.53 -8.60 -11.78
N ILE A 108 16.99 -7.73 -10.88
CA ILE A 108 17.86 -8.12 -9.76
C ILE A 108 17.11 -9.09 -8.84
N ARG A 109 15.84 -8.82 -8.53
CA ARG A 109 14.98 -9.73 -7.74
C ARG A 109 14.83 -11.09 -8.42
N TRP A 110 14.67 -11.12 -9.73
CA TRP A 110 14.57 -12.35 -10.51
C TRP A 110 15.89 -13.14 -10.53
N LEU A 111 17.04 -12.48 -10.70
CA LEU A 111 18.36 -13.11 -10.62
C LEU A 111 18.60 -13.73 -9.23
N PHE A 112 18.34 -12.97 -8.16
CA PHE A 112 18.49 -13.49 -6.80
C PHE A 112 17.52 -14.62 -6.47
N ARG A 113 16.40 -14.75 -7.18
CA ARG A 113 15.48 -15.88 -7.02
C ARG A 113 16.16 -17.22 -7.33
N LEU A 114 17.14 -17.26 -8.24
CA LEU A 114 17.97 -18.44 -8.53
C LEU A 114 18.70 -18.93 -7.27
N VAL A 115 19.19 -18.01 -6.44
CA VAL A 115 19.89 -18.34 -5.20
C VAL A 115 18.91 -18.55 -4.03
N ASP A 116 17.97 -17.62 -3.86
CA ASP A 116 17.04 -17.56 -2.74
C ASP A 116 16.00 -18.68 -2.76
N ILE A 117 15.64 -19.20 -3.94
CA ILE A 117 14.56 -20.20 -4.08
C ILE A 117 15.07 -21.47 -4.73
N TYR A 118 15.76 -21.40 -5.87
CA TYR A 118 16.16 -22.63 -6.57
C TYR A 118 17.34 -23.33 -5.87
N LEU A 119 18.37 -22.59 -5.46
CA LEU A 119 19.55 -23.17 -4.80
C LEU A 119 19.29 -23.55 -3.34
N SER A 120 18.52 -22.73 -2.61
CA SER A 120 18.27 -22.94 -1.17
C SER A 120 16.89 -23.51 -0.85
N SER A 121 16.12 -23.96 -1.86
CA SER A 121 14.73 -24.45 -1.72
C SER A 121 13.76 -23.46 -1.04
N GLY A 122 14.11 -22.16 -1.01
CA GLY A 122 13.35 -21.12 -0.30
C GLY A 122 13.76 -20.90 1.16
N GLY A 123 14.71 -21.69 1.68
CA GLY A 123 15.19 -21.56 3.07
C GLY A 123 15.84 -20.20 3.35
N LEU A 124 16.71 -19.72 2.45
CA LEU A 124 17.32 -18.39 2.58
C LEU A 124 16.29 -17.27 2.54
N ALA A 125 15.27 -17.39 1.68
CA ALA A 125 14.19 -16.43 1.60
C ALA A 125 13.40 -16.34 2.91
N VAL A 126 13.09 -17.47 3.57
CA VAL A 126 12.35 -17.48 4.83
C VAL A 126 13.20 -16.89 5.96
N ILE A 127 14.46 -17.32 6.08
CA ILE A 127 15.38 -16.84 7.11
C ILE A 127 15.58 -15.32 7.00
N THR A 128 15.86 -14.81 5.80
CA THR A 128 16.07 -13.36 5.58
C THR A 128 14.83 -12.54 5.91
N ILE A 129 13.64 -13.02 5.54
CA ILE A 129 12.39 -12.32 5.85
C ILE A 129 12.16 -12.26 7.37
N LEU A 130 12.39 -13.37 8.09
CA LEU A 130 12.17 -13.44 9.53
C LEU A 130 13.18 -12.59 10.31
N LEU A 131 14.46 -12.60 9.91
CA LEU A 131 15.52 -11.88 10.61
C LEU A 131 15.50 -10.37 10.36
N ASN A 132 15.08 -9.93 9.17
CA ASN A 132 15.17 -8.51 8.81
C ASN A 132 14.02 -7.67 9.40
N GLY A 133 12.91 -8.27 9.86
CA GLY A 133 11.75 -7.57 10.44
C GLY A 133 10.95 -6.70 9.44
N LYS A 134 11.55 -6.31 8.31
CA LYS A 134 10.96 -5.50 7.22
C LYS A 134 10.25 -6.34 6.16
N GLY A 135 10.20 -7.66 6.35
CA GLY A 135 9.55 -8.56 5.42
C GLY A 135 10.34 -8.81 4.12
N GLN A 136 11.63 -8.53 4.03
CA GLN A 136 12.36 -8.54 2.74
C GLN A 136 13.21 -9.81 2.56
N ARG A 137 13.20 -10.38 1.36
CA ARG A 137 14.16 -11.40 0.90
C ARG A 137 15.51 -10.78 0.54
N PHE A 138 16.54 -11.59 0.29
CA PHE A 138 17.85 -11.08 -0.10
C PHE A 138 17.79 -10.19 -1.36
N GLY A 139 17.11 -10.65 -2.42
CA GLY A 139 16.89 -9.84 -3.63
C GLY A 139 16.04 -8.57 -3.40
N ASP A 140 15.15 -8.60 -2.40
CA ASP A 140 14.33 -7.44 -2.00
C ASP A 140 15.20 -6.37 -1.30
N ILE A 141 16.14 -6.82 -0.47
CA ILE A 141 17.10 -5.94 0.26
C ILE A 141 18.02 -5.25 -0.75
N ALA A 142 18.59 -6.00 -1.70
CA ALA A 142 19.50 -5.48 -2.71
C ALA A 142 18.88 -4.34 -3.56
N THR A 143 17.56 -4.38 -3.74
CA THR A 143 16.81 -3.42 -4.57
C THR A 143 16.03 -2.39 -3.77
N LYS A 144 16.13 -2.42 -2.44
CA LYS A 144 15.33 -1.59 -1.52
C LYS A 144 13.83 -1.68 -1.83
N THR A 145 13.34 -2.87 -2.11
CA THR A 145 11.92 -3.14 -2.39
C THR A 145 11.30 -3.99 -1.29
N THR A 146 9.99 -3.92 -1.13
CA THR A 146 9.23 -4.81 -0.25
C THR A 146 7.90 -5.20 -0.90
N VAL A 147 7.24 -6.22 -0.35
CA VAL A 147 5.90 -6.62 -0.78
C VAL A 147 4.91 -6.14 0.26
N ILE A 148 3.93 -5.38 -0.19
CA ILE A 148 2.84 -4.85 0.63
C ILE A 148 1.54 -5.56 0.29
N LYS A 149 0.62 -5.58 1.26
CA LYS A 149 -0.77 -5.97 1.04
C LYS A 149 -1.57 -4.73 0.68
N GLU A 150 -2.23 -4.76 -0.46
CA GLU A 150 -3.13 -3.68 -0.85
C GLU A 150 -4.45 -3.83 -0.10
N VAL A 151 -4.75 -2.83 0.72
CA VAL A 151 -6.11 -2.65 1.24
C VAL A 151 -6.90 -1.97 0.12
N LYS A 152 -7.86 -2.69 -0.46
CA LYS A 152 -8.85 -2.07 -1.34
C LYS A 152 -9.74 -1.18 -0.45
N ILE A 153 -9.39 0.10 -0.34
CA ILE A 153 -10.32 1.09 0.20
C ILE A 153 -11.43 1.20 -0.86
N SER A 154 -12.65 0.78 -0.51
CA SER A 154 -13.80 0.88 -1.41
C SER A 154 -13.91 2.32 -1.91
N SER A 155 -14.21 2.50 -3.19
CA SER A 155 -14.50 3.83 -3.76
C SER A 155 -15.63 4.51 -3.01
N GLU A 156 -16.57 3.77 -2.42
CA GLU A 156 -17.60 4.33 -1.52
C GLU A 156 -17.02 4.94 -0.25
N VAL A 157 -15.92 4.40 0.29
CA VAL A 157 -15.26 4.95 1.48
C VAL A 157 -14.44 6.18 1.10
N ILE A 158 -13.76 6.17 -0.06
CA ILE A 158 -13.07 7.37 -0.57
C ILE A 158 -14.09 8.48 -0.87
N HIS A 159 -15.18 8.16 -1.56
CA HIS A 159 -16.28 9.09 -1.79
C HIS A 159 -16.96 9.53 -0.51
N ARG A 160 -17.06 8.70 0.55
CA ARG A 160 -17.56 9.14 1.86
C ARG A 160 -16.53 9.99 2.62
N LEU A 161 -15.23 9.80 2.42
CA LEU A 161 -14.21 10.66 3.01
C LEU A 161 -14.19 12.04 2.35
N ASP A 162 -14.47 12.12 1.04
CA ASP A 162 -14.65 13.38 0.32
C ASP A 162 -16.06 13.99 0.52
N ALA A 163 -17.11 13.16 0.58
CA ALA A 163 -18.51 13.61 0.65
C ALA A 163 -19.10 13.66 2.07
N SER A 164 -18.35 13.28 3.11
CA SER A 164 -18.80 13.47 4.51
C SER A 164 -18.80 14.93 4.94
N GLU A 165 -18.28 15.87 4.13
CA GLU A 165 -18.39 17.31 4.39
C GLU A 165 -18.67 18.12 3.12
N THR A 166 -19.75 17.79 2.41
CA THR A 166 -20.32 18.72 1.43
C THR A 166 -21.84 18.69 1.51
N ASN A 167 -22.37 19.23 2.61
CA ASN A 167 -23.67 19.87 2.52
C ASN A 167 -23.43 21.18 1.75
N ASP A 168 -23.76 21.19 0.46
CA ASP A 168 -23.75 22.39 -0.40
C ASP A 168 -24.71 23.50 0.10
N THR A 169 -25.44 23.23 1.19
CA THR A 169 -26.31 24.15 1.92
C THR A 169 -25.71 24.66 3.24
N TYR A 170 -24.47 24.29 3.59
CA TYR A 170 -23.85 24.75 4.84
C TYR A 170 -23.49 26.25 4.74
N GLN A 171 -24.12 27.07 5.58
CA GLN A 171 -23.76 28.47 5.75
C GLN A 171 -22.78 28.60 6.93
N PRO A 172 -21.56 29.12 6.71
CA PRO A 172 -20.59 29.25 7.78
C PRO A 172 -21.08 30.23 8.84
N VAL A 173 -20.88 29.89 10.12
CA VAL A 173 -21.39 30.66 11.26
C VAL A 173 -20.36 31.68 11.74
N PHE A 174 -19.09 31.30 11.74
CA PHE A 174 -17.96 32.13 12.19
C PHE A 174 -17.03 32.41 11.02
N SER A 175 -16.95 33.69 10.62
CA SER A 175 -16.10 34.15 9.51
C SER A 175 -14.65 34.41 9.95
N GLU A 176 -14.45 34.59 11.26
CA GLU A 176 -13.18 34.89 11.92
C GLU A 176 -12.20 33.72 11.85
N VAL A 177 -12.68 32.51 11.53
CA VAL A 177 -11.86 31.30 11.37
C VAL A 177 -10.83 31.42 10.25
N VAL A 178 -11.02 32.33 9.29
CA VAL A 178 -10.05 32.63 8.22
C VAL A 178 -8.72 33.17 8.77
N LEU A 179 -8.70 33.69 10.00
CA LEU A 179 -7.49 34.17 10.66
C LEU A 179 -6.58 33.03 11.15
N LEU A 180 -7.07 31.79 11.17
CA LEU A 180 -6.30 30.63 11.63
C LEU A 180 -5.35 30.12 10.54
N LYS A 181 -4.14 29.74 10.94
CA LYS A 181 -3.18 29.07 10.04
C LYS A 181 -3.50 27.59 9.91
N ASP A 182 -3.19 26.99 8.76
CA ASP A 182 -3.39 25.56 8.49
C ASP A 182 -2.78 24.66 9.59
N THR A 183 -1.59 25.00 10.06
CA THR A 183 -0.87 24.26 11.11
C THR A 183 -1.61 24.28 12.44
N ASP A 184 -2.23 25.41 12.77
CA ASP A 184 -2.96 25.60 14.02
C ASP A 184 -4.26 24.81 13.96
N VAL A 185 -4.96 24.83 12.82
CA VAL A 185 -6.18 24.05 12.60
C VAL A 185 -5.93 22.55 12.68
N GLN A 186 -4.83 22.05 12.11
CA GLN A 186 -4.46 20.64 12.24
C GLN A 186 -4.19 20.24 13.69
N THR A 187 -3.53 21.12 14.45
CA THR A 187 -3.25 20.90 15.87
C THR A 187 -4.55 20.88 16.68
N ILE A 188 -5.45 21.85 16.45
CA ILE A 188 -6.79 21.93 17.07
C ILE A 188 -7.58 20.65 16.78
N ARG A 189 -7.62 20.21 15.51
CA ARG A 189 -8.31 18.99 15.08
C ARG A 189 -7.81 17.76 15.82
N ASN A 190 -6.49 17.57 15.90
CA ASN A 190 -5.89 16.42 16.57
C ASN A 190 -6.21 16.41 18.07
N ILE A 191 -6.05 17.55 18.74
CA ILE A 191 -6.33 17.69 20.18
C ILE A 191 -7.82 17.43 20.45
N TYR A 192 -8.72 17.97 19.63
CA TYR A 192 -10.16 17.79 19.79
C TYR A 192 -10.58 16.31 19.64
N TRP A 193 -10.12 15.64 18.57
CA TRP A 193 -10.49 14.24 18.33
C TRP A 193 -9.90 13.28 19.35
N ASP A 194 -8.67 13.52 19.81
CA ASP A 194 -8.07 12.75 20.90
C ASP A 194 -8.85 12.96 22.21
N ALA A 195 -9.18 14.20 22.55
CA ALA A 195 -9.96 14.51 23.74
C ALA A 195 -11.37 13.91 23.69
N LYS A 196 -12.03 13.92 22.53
CA LYS A 196 -13.35 13.32 22.30
C LYS A 196 -13.32 11.81 22.46
N ARG A 197 -12.31 11.14 21.89
CA ARG A 197 -12.15 9.67 22.00
C ARG A 197 -11.87 9.22 23.43
N ASN A 198 -11.07 9.98 24.16
CA ASN A 198 -10.69 9.68 25.54
C ASN A 198 -11.66 10.25 26.59
N ALA A 199 -12.80 10.82 26.16
CA ALA A 199 -13.79 11.50 27.01
C ALA A 199 -13.18 12.57 27.95
N ASN A 200 -12.07 13.19 27.53
CA ASN A 200 -11.31 14.17 28.31
C ASN A 200 -11.94 15.57 28.22
N HIS A 201 -13.05 15.76 28.94
CA HIS A 201 -13.84 17.00 28.90
C HIS A 201 -13.04 18.26 29.26
N ARG A 202 -12.07 18.15 30.19
CA ARG A 202 -11.22 19.27 30.61
C ARG A 202 -10.38 19.85 29.47
N VAL A 203 -9.96 19.02 28.51
CA VAL A 203 -9.18 19.46 27.35
C VAL A 203 -10.07 20.20 26.37
N ILE A 204 -11.31 19.73 26.17
CA ILE A 204 -12.30 20.37 25.30
C ILE A 204 -12.64 21.77 25.81
N LEU A 205 -12.85 21.93 27.13
CA LEU A 205 -13.13 23.25 27.73
C LEU A 205 -11.96 24.22 27.54
N LYS A 206 -10.72 23.78 27.81
CA LYS A 206 -9.53 24.61 27.59
C LYS A 206 -9.34 25.01 26.13
N LEU A 207 -9.61 24.09 25.20
CA LEU A 207 -9.53 24.35 23.77
C LEU A 207 -10.59 25.36 23.34
N ASN A 208 -11.81 25.23 23.86
CA ASN A 208 -12.89 26.19 23.65
C ASN A 208 -12.51 27.59 24.14
N ASP A 209 -12.07 27.73 25.39
CA ASP A 209 -11.75 29.03 25.98
C ASP A 209 -10.64 29.72 25.19
N ARG A 210 -9.62 28.95 24.77
CA ARG A 210 -8.52 29.46 23.97
C ARG A 210 -8.98 29.90 22.57
N LEU A 211 -9.90 29.18 21.95
CA LEU A 211 -10.46 29.55 20.64
C LEU A 211 -11.36 30.78 20.73
N LEU A 212 -12.17 30.92 21.79
CA LEU A 212 -12.96 32.12 22.04
C LEU A 212 -12.08 33.35 22.23
N GLU A 213 -10.96 33.20 22.94
CA GLU A 213 -9.98 34.27 23.14
C GLU A 213 -9.27 34.65 21.84
N LEU A 214 -8.78 33.67 21.08
CA LEU A 214 -8.00 33.89 19.85
C LEU A 214 -8.84 34.45 18.70
N LEU A 215 -10.09 34.00 18.56
CA LEU A 215 -11.00 34.45 17.51
C LEU A 215 -11.85 35.66 17.93
N HIS A 216 -11.79 36.06 19.20
CA HIS A 216 -12.60 37.13 19.79
C HIS A 216 -14.12 36.93 19.60
N ILE A 217 -14.57 35.68 19.56
CA ILE A 217 -15.98 35.31 19.35
C ILE A 217 -16.69 35.21 20.70
N LYS A 218 -17.94 35.69 20.76
CA LYS A 218 -18.87 35.38 21.85
C LYS A 218 -19.96 34.45 21.31
N THR A 219 -20.14 33.30 21.95
CA THR A 219 -21.12 32.29 21.54
C THR A 219 -21.75 31.63 22.75
N ASP A 220 -23.04 31.32 22.64
CA ASP A 220 -23.80 30.55 23.63
C ASP A 220 -23.79 29.04 23.33
N LEU A 221 -23.05 28.63 22.29
CA LEU A 221 -22.93 27.22 21.91
C LEU A 221 -22.18 26.41 22.98
N ASN A 222 -22.56 25.14 23.10
CA ASN A 222 -21.80 24.19 23.90
C ASN A 222 -20.36 24.08 23.36
N PRO A 223 -19.32 24.03 24.21
CA PRO A 223 -17.91 23.89 23.82
C PRO A 223 -17.63 22.87 22.72
N MET A 224 -18.29 21.70 22.73
CA MET A 224 -18.12 20.70 21.67
C MET A 224 -18.71 21.16 20.33
N ALA A 225 -19.90 21.76 20.35
CA ALA A 225 -20.58 22.23 19.16
C ALA A 225 -19.84 23.44 18.55
N PHE A 226 -19.31 24.33 19.39
CA PHE A 226 -18.50 25.46 18.94
C PHE A 226 -17.25 24.99 18.19
N ILE A 227 -16.46 24.10 18.78
CA ILE A 227 -15.21 23.62 18.15
C ILE A 227 -15.50 22.86 16.85
N GLU A 228 -16.55 22.04 16.80
CA GLU A 228 -16.96 21.38 15.54
C GLU A 228 -17.38 22.38 14.47
N THR A 229 -18.10 23.44 14.84
CA THR A 229 -18.54 24.50 13.91
C THR A 229 -17.34 25.27 13.38
N VAL A 230 -16.37 25.63 14.24
CA VAL A 230 -15.12 26.31 13.83
C VAL A 230 -14.32 25.47 12.83
N LEU A 231 -14.19 24.16 13.07
CA LEU A 231 -13.48 23.27 12.15
C LEU A 231 -14.19 23.13 10.79
N LYS A 232 -15.53 23.09 10.79
CA LYS A 232 -16.34 23.04 9.56
C LYS A 232 -16.29 24.34 8.77
N ASP A 233 -16.42 25.48 9.45
CA ASP A 233 -16.35 26.80 8.84
C ASP A 233 -14.99 27.01 8.16
N TYR A 234 -13.91 26.62 8.84
CA TYR A 234 -12.57 26.69 8.26
C TYR A 234 -12.43 25.86 6.98
N GLN A 235 -12.93 24.62 7.00
CA GLN A 235 -12.88 23.74 5.83
C GLN A 235 -13.67 24.31 4.65
N HIS A 236 -14.83 24.91 4.92
CA HIS A 236 -15.63 25.57 3.90
C HIS A 236 -14.91 26.80 3.29
N PHE A 237 -14.22 27.61 4.09
CA PHE A 237 -13.44 28.74 3.57
C PHE A 237 -12.16 28.31 2.82
N SER A 238 -11.47 27.27 3.30
CA SER A 238 -10.26 26.73 2.66
C SER A 238 -10.51 26.09 1.29
N GLN A 239 -11.73 25.62 1.01
CA GLN A 239 -12.10 25.04 -0.29
C GLN A 239 -12.48 26.10 -1.36
N ARG A 240 -12.78 27.34 -0.96
CA ARG A 240 -13.21 28.43 -1.85
C ARG A 240 -12.16 29.52 -2.09
N GLY A 241 -11.01 29.46 -1.41
CA GLY A 241 -9.84 30.33 -1.63
C GLY A 241 -8.74 29.61 -2.39
#